data_AF-A0A815VTZ8-F1
#
_entry.id   AF-A0A815VTZ8-F1
#
_cell.length_a   1.000
_cell.length_b   1.000
_cell.length_c   1.000
_cell.angle_alpha   90.00
_cell.angle_beta   90.00
_cell.angle_gamma   90.00
#
_symmetry.space_group_name_H-M   'P 1'
#
loop_
_entity.id
_entity.type
_entity.pdbx_description
1 polymer ?
#
loop_
_entity_poly.entity_id
_entity_poly.type
_entity_poly.pdbx_seq_one_letter_code
_entity_poly.pdbx_strand_id
1 'polypeptide(L)' 'DISVYKNGFHSDLNETFLIGNVDQKSRDLVRTAYECLEKAMEMVRPGTKYRDVGTVIQKHATA' A
#
# COMPACT_ATOMS: atom_id res chain seq x y z
N ASP A 1 -5.09 9.83 -3.98
CA ASP A 1 -5.50 10.13 -2.61
C ASP A 1 -6.83 10.82 -2.68
N ILE A 2 -7.87 10.05 -2.39
CA ILE A 2 -9.25 10.46 -2.54
C ILE A 2 -10.00 9.88 -1.35
N SER A 3 -10.74 10.74 -0.68
CA SER A 3 -11.69 10.37 0.35
C SER A 3 -13.09 10.82 -0.06
N VAL A 4 -14.10 9.98 0.19
CA VAL A 4 -15.51 10.28 -0.11
C VAL A 4 -16.35 10.11 1.14
N TYR A 5 -17.37 10.96 1.30
CA TYR A 5 -18.37 10.85 2.36
C TYR A 5 -19.75 10.56 1.75
N LYS A 6 -20.39 9.48 2.22
CA LYS A 6 -21.74 9.10 1.76
C LYS A 6 -22.50 8.37 2.87
N ASN A 7 -23.76 8.77 3.09
CA ASN A 7 -24.67 8.12 4.04
C ASN A 7 -24.11 7.93 5.46
N GLY A 8 -23.27 8.85 5.94
CA GLY A 8 -22.66 8.73 7.28
C GLY A 8 -21.29 8.05 7.33
N PHE A 9 -20.76 7.57 6.21
CA PHE A 9 -19.50 6.81 6.16
C PHE A 9 -18.43 7.50 5.31
N HIS A 10 -17.18 7.35 5.72
CA HIS A 10 -15.99 7.75 4.96
C HIS A 10 -15.35 6.52 4.30
N SER A 11 -14.91 6.68 3.05
CA SER A 11 -14.02 5.74 2.36
C SER A 11 -12.75 6.47 1.95
N ASP A 12 -11.60 5.79 1.98
CA ASP A 12 -10.30 6.40 1.70
C ASP A 12 -9.40 5.44 0.88
N LEU A 13 -8.72 5.98 -0.14
CA LEU A 13 -7.77 5.26 -0.98
C LEU A 13 -6.81 6.19 -1.72
N ASN A 14 -5.66 5.65 -2.12
CA ASN A 14 -4.73 6.32 -3.02
C ASN A 14 -3.97 5.32 -3.89
N GLU A 15 -3.40 5.81 -4.99
CA GLU A 15 -2.49 5.09 -5.88
C GLU A 15 -1.42 6.06 -6.39
N THR A 16 -0.26 5.53 -6.80
CA THR A 16 0.82 6.30 -7.41
C THR A 16 0.87 6.04 -8.91
N PHE A 17 0.76 7.09 -9.72
CA PHE A 17 0.74 7.00 -11.18
C PHE A 17 2.08 7.43 -11.79
N LEU A 18 2.48 6.74 -12.85
CA LEU A 18 3.64 7.09 -13.67
C LEU A 18 3.18 7.95 -14.85
N ILE A 19 3.72 9.16 -15.00
CA ILE A 19 3.36 10.06 -16.11
C ILE A 19 4.51 10.11 -17.12
N GLY A 20 4.25 9.62 -18.33
CA GLY A 20 5.25 9.58 -19.42
C GLY A 20 6.33 8.52 -19.23
N ASN A 21 7.53 8.80 -19.73
CA ASN A 21 8.68 7.91 -19.58
C ASN A 21 9.39 8.17 -18.25
N VAL A 22 9.16 7.27 -17.29
CA VAL A 22 9.77 7.31 -15.96
C VAL A 22 10.98 6.37 -15.89
N ASP A 23 12.00 6.75 -15.14
CA ASP A 23 13.22 5.98 -14.93
C ASP A 23 12.96 4.66 -14.16
N GLN A 24 13.89 3.71 -14.27
CA GLN A 24 13.73 2.39 -13.68
C GLN A 24 13.60 2.43 -12.14
N LYS A 25 14.36 3.31 -11.47
CA LYS A 25 14.34 3.39 -10.00
C LYS A 25 12.98 3.86 -9.50
N SER A 26 12.38 4.84 -10.15
CA SER A 26 11.04 5.31 -9.82
C SER A 26 9.97 4.24 -10.11
N ARG A 27 10.12 3.45 -11.19
CA ARG A 27 9.22 2.30 -11.47
C ARG A 27 9.33 1.22 -10.40
N ASP A 28 10.54 0.91 -9.98
CA ASP A 28 10.79 -0.06 -8.91
C ASP A 28 10.21 0.42 -7.59
N LEU A 29 10.37 1.71 -7.26
CA LEU A 29 9.76 2.30 -6.07
C LEU A 29 8.24 2.14 -6.05
N VAL A 30 7.56 2.51 -7.15
CA VAL A 30 6.09 2.40 -7.24
C VAL A 30 5.63 0.95 -7.13
N ARG A 31 6.34 0.03 -7.80
CA ARG A 31 6.05 -1.41 -7.72
C ARG A 31 6.23 -1.95 -6.30
N THR A 32 7.37 -1.69 -5.66
CA THR A 32 7.65 -2.14 -4.29
C THR A 32 6.64 -1.57 -3.30
N ALA A 33 6.23 -0.30 -3.45
CA ALA A 33 5.20 0.31 -2.61
C ALA A 33 3.85 -0.42 -2.72
N TYR A 34 3.44 -0.77 -3.94
CA TYR A 34 2.20 -1.51 -4.17
C TYR A 34 2.27 -2.96 -3.63
N GLU A 35 3.39 -3.66 -3.86
CA GLU A 35 3.60 -5.01 -3.33
C GLU A 35 3.65 -5.05 -1.79
N CYS A 36 4.18 -4.00 -1.14
CA CYS A 36 4.11 -3.83 0.32
C CYS A 36 2.65 -3.78 0.81
N LEU A 37 1.80 -3.03 0.11
CA LEU A 37 0.37 -2.95 0.43
C LEU A 37 -0.32 -4.31 0.24
N GLU A 38 -0.11 -4.98 -0.90
CA GLU A 38 -0.72 -6.29 -1.17
C GLU A 38 -0.36 -7.32 -0.09
N LYS A 39 0.92 -7.44 0.25
CA LYS A 39 1.38 -8.38 1.30
C LYS A 39 0.83 -8.03 2.68
N ALA A 40 0.71 -6.74 3.00
CA ALA A 40 0.08 -6.29 4.24
C ALA A 40 -1.42 -6.60 4.28
N MET A 41 -2.12 -6.58 3.15
CA MET A 41 -3.54 -6.95 3.07
C MET A 41 -3.74 -8.46 3.24
N GLU A 42 -2.88 -9.30 2.66
CA GLU A 42 -2.97 -10.77 2.75
C GLU A 42 -2.95 -11.31 4.19
N MET A 43 -2.31 -10.60 5.13
CA MET A 43 -2.26 -11.00 6.54
C MET A 43 -3.49 -10.57 7.36
N VAL A 44 -4.37 -9.73 6.81
CA VAL A 44 -5.51 -9.16 7.55
C VAL A 44 -6.57 -10.23 7.76
N ARG A 45 -6.70 -10.67 9.01
CA ARG A 45 -7.73 -11.62 9.48
C ARG A 45 -7.91 -11.48 11.00
N PRO A 46 -9.02 -11.97 11.59
CA PRO A 46 -9.21 -11.94 13.03
C PRO A 46 -8.03 -12.56 13.79
N GLY A 47 -7.55 -11.87 14.82
CA GLY A 47 -6.41 -12.29 15.65
C GLY A 47 -5.04 -11.76 15.22
N THR A 48 -4.91 -11.16 14.03
CA THR A 48 -3.67 -10.49 13.60
C THR A 48 -3.41 -9.24 14.45
N LYS A 49 -2.18 -9.05 14.95
CA LYS A 49 -1.82 -7.84 15.70
C LYS A 49 -1.48 -6.72 14.73
N TYR A 50 -2.04 -5.52 14.96
CA TYR A 50 -1.76 -4.34 14.13
C TYR A 50 -0.26 -4.04 13.97
N ARG A 51 0.54 -4.25 15.02
CA ARG A 51 1.99 -4.02 14.98
C ARG A 51 2.72 -4.90 13.96
N ASP A 52 2.15 -6.04 13.58
CA ASP A 52 2.80 -7.01 12.68
C ASP A 52 2.72 -6.52 11.21
N VAL A 53 1.79 -5.61 10.89
CA VAL A 53 1.63 -5.02 9.54
C VAL A 53 2.92 -4.30 9.11
N GLY A 54 3.49 -3.48 10.00
CA GLY A 54 4.73 -2.77 9.72
C GLY A 54 5.92 -3.71 9.51
N THR A 55 5.94 -4.86 10.19
CA THR A 55 6.99 -5.88 10.01
C THR A 55 6.94 -6.50 8.61
N VAL A 56 5.74 -6.78 8.08
CA VAL A 56 5.58 -7.33 6.72
C VAL A 56 6.00 -6.32 5.66
N ILE A 57 5.55 -5.06 5.79
CA ILE A 57 5.92 -3.97 4.88
C ILE A 57 7.44 -3.77 4.86
N GLN A 58 8.06 -3.62 6.03
CA GLN A 58 9.50 -3.38 6.14
C GLN A 58 10.31 -4.52 5.50
N LYS A 59 9.91 -5.77 5.74
CA LYS A 59 10.59 -6.94 5.19
C LYS A 59 10.60 -6.94 3.67
N HIS A 60 9.49 -6.52 3.03
CA HIS A 60 9.43 -6.44 1.57
C HIS A 60 10.18 -5.23 1.02
N ALA A 61 10.08 -4.08 1.69
CA ALA A 61 10.73 -2.85 1.26
C ALA A 61 12.27 -2.91 1.25
N THR A 62 12.88 -3.78 2.08
CA THR A 62 14.34 -3.93 2.18
C THR A 62 14.88 -5.25 1.61
N ALA A 63 14.03 -6.04 0.95
CA ALA A 63 14.46 -7.25 0.26
C ALA A 63 15.26 -6.92 -1.01
#